data_AF-A0A094ARY3-F1
#
_entry.id   AF-A0A094ARY3-F1
#
_cell.length_a   1.000
_cell.length_b   1.000
_cell.length_c   1.000
_cell.angle_alpha   90.00
_cell.angle_beta   90.00
_cell.angle_gamma   90.00
#
_symmetry.space_group_name_H-M   'P 1'
#
loop_
_entity.id
_entity.type
_entity.pdbx_description
1 polymer ?
#
loop_
_entity_poly.entity_id
_entity_poly.type
_entity_poly.pdbx_seq_one_letter_code
_entity_poly.pdbx_strand_id
1 'polypeptide(L)'
;LLTISPSSRPSLLYALKGAGTYFGLVTSLTLRAYPLSSPDGTTWKTTAPFPASRIAEVISALAPIAESPHPRASGALIIIKSPQGDGSTIVLASLIFFGSSEDANAHFAHIKGLGPFMWGEHRIPYSKINDDFDPFCVTGGFKRHVVARVPTIPRDLSVWEKELKAYEALIEKVGTQAARSMVCFTWIGKGEAGR
;
A
#
# COMPACT_ATOMS: atom_id res chain seq x y z
N LEU A 1 1.73 -18.02 30.55
CA LEU A 1 0.85 -17.19 29.69
C LEU A 1 0.68 -15.83 30.37
N LEU A 2 0.79 -14.71 29.65
CA LEU A 2 0.65 -13.36 30.21
C LEU A 2 -0.44 -12.59 29.47
N THR A 3 -1.27 -11.85 30.21
CA THR A 3 -2.20 -10.87 29.64
C THR A 3 -1.60 -9.47 29.75
N ILE A 4 -1.63 -8.72 28.65
CA ILE A 4 -1.04 -7.39 28.52
C ILE A 4 -2.15 -6.44 28.06
N SER A 5 -2.27 -5.30 28.73
CA SER A 5 -3.30 -4.30 28.46
C SER A 5 -2.76 -2.89 28.77
N PRO A 6 -3.48 -1.81 28.41
CA PRO A 6 -3.07 -0.45 28.78
C PRO A 6 -2.91 -0.25 30.30
N SER A 7 -3.68 -0.99 31.10
CA SER A 7 -3.60 -0.99 32.58
C SER A 7 -2.66 -2.06 33.14
N SER A 8 -2.17 -3.00 32.33
CA SER A 8 -1.30 -4.10 32.75
C SER A 8 -0.11 -4.25 31.82
N ARG A 9 1.07 -3.82 32.29
CA ARG A 9 2.35 -3.80 31.54
C ARG A 9 2.31 -2.87 30.31
N PRO A 10 2.04 -1.56 30.49
CA PRO A 10 1.94 -0.61 29.39
C PRO A 10 3.23 -0.45 28.57
N SER A 11 4.40 -0.59 29.20
CA SER A 11 5.70 -0.56 28.49
C SER A 11 5.86 -1.74 27.54
N LEU A 12 5.47 -2.94 27.98
CA LEU A 12 5.49 -4.13 27.13
C LEU A 12 4.43 -4.04 26.03
N LEU A 13 3.24 -3.49 26.33
CA LEU A 13 2.23 -3.21 25.30
C LEU A 13 2.74 -2.24 24.24
N TYR A 14 3.48 -1.19 24.63
CA TYR A 14 4.10 -0.26 23.70
C TYR A 14 5.15 -0.97 22.82
N ALA A 15 6.04 -1.76 23.43
CA ALA A 15 7.07 -2.50 22.70
C ALA A 15 6.48 -3.49 21.69
N LEU A 16 5.43 -4.22 22.08
CA LEU A 16 4.72 -5.15 21.19
C LEU A 16 4.06 -4.47 19.99
N LYS A 17 3.78 -3.17 20.04
CA LYS A 17 3.23 -2.39 18.92
C LYS A 17 4.32 -1.92 17.94
N GLY A 18 5.15 -2.84 17.48
CA GLY A 18 6.14 -2.55 16.42
C GLY A 18 7.42 -3.36 16.50
N ALA A 19 7.79 -3.90 17.67
CA ALA A 19 9.00 -4.71 17.80
C ALA A 19 8.83 -6.17 17.33
N GLY A 20 7.89 -6.45 16.45
CA GLY A 20 7.67 -7.79 15.91
C GLY A 20 7.62 -8.88 16.99
N THR A 21 8.51 -9.87 16.87
CA THR A 21 8.55 -11.07 17.72
C THR A 21 9.57 -10.99 18.87
N TYR A 22 10.24 -9.85 19.09
CA TYR A 22 11.34 -9.73 20.06
C TYR A 22 10.96 -10.05 21.51
N PHE A 23 9.68 -9.92 21.87
CA PHE A 23 9.20 -10.04 23.25
C PHE A 23 8.40 -11.31 23.53
N GLY A 24 8.44 -12.28 22.61
CA GLY A 24 7.81 -13.58 22.74
C GLY A 24 6.66 -13.83 21.76
N LEU A 25 5.98 -14.97 21.94
CA LEU A 25 4.88 -15.40 21.09
C LEU A 25 3.54 -14.84 21.57
N VAL A 26 2.88 -14.02 20.75
CA VAL A 26 1.52 -13.56 20.99
C VAL A 26 0.54 -14.64 20.56
N THR A 27 -0.20 -15.22 21.51
CA THR A 27 -1.18 -16.30 21.23
C THR A 27 -2.60 -15.80 20.99
N SER A 28 -2.92 -14.57 21.43
CA SER A 28 -4.24 -13.95 21.27
C SER A 28 -4.12 -12.43 21.30
N LEU A 29 -4.94 -11.72 20.51
CA LEU A 29 -4.94 -10.27 20.45
C LEU A 29 -6.37 -9.73 20.37
N THR A 30 -6.66 -8.66 21.12
CA THR A 30 -7.95 -7.97 21.08
C THR A 30 -7.79 -6.65 20.32
N LEU A 31 -8.53 -6.50 19.21
CA LEU A 31 -8.54 -5.31 18.37
C LEU A 31 -9.82 -4.50 18.59
N ARG A 32 -9.72 -3.18 18.42
CA ARG A 32 -10.88 -2.29 18.31
C ARG A 32 -11.29 -2.21 16.84
N ALA A 33 -12.53 -2.57 16.54
CA ALA A 33 -13.15 -2.38 15.24
C ALA A 33 -13.88 -1.03 15.18
N TYR A 34 -14.05 -0.50 13.97
CA TYR A 34 -14.80 0.72 13.68
C TYR A 34 -15.84 0.43 12.61
N PRO A 35 -17.02 1.08 12.64
CA PRO A 35 -18.02 0.93 11.60
C PRO A 35 -17.48 1.45 10.26
N LEU A 36 -17.87 0.80 9.17
CA LEU A 36 -17.58 1.28 7.82
C LEU A 36 -18.49 2.47 7.50
N SER A 37 -17.98 3.44 6.75
CA SER A 37 -18.76 4.59 6.29
C SER A 37 -19.83 4.21 5.26
N SER A 38 -19.74 3.03 4.65
CA SER A 38 -20.68 2.54 3.64
C SER A 38 -21.73 1.61 4.24
N PRO A 39 -23.03 1.86 4.01
CA PRO A 39 -24.12 1.02 4.54
C PRO A 39 -24.11 -0.42 4.00
N ASP A 40 -23.59 -0.62 2.79
CA ASP A 40 -23.50 -1.91 2.11
C ASP A 40 -22.19 -2.67 2.42
N GLY A 41 -21.33 -2.10 3.27
CA GLY A 41 -20.04 -2.70 3.65
C GLY A 41 -19.02 -2.73 2.52
N THR A 42 -19.22 -1.98 1.42
CA THR A 42 -18.29 -1.91 0.29
C THR A 42 -17.36 -0.70 0.38
N THR A 43 -16.15 -0.81 -0.13
CA THR A 43 -15.16 0.28 -0.20
C THR A 43 -14.79 0.51 -1.66
N TRP A 44 -14.50 1.76 -2.01
CA TRP A 44 -14.00 2.10 -3.34
C TRP A 44 -12.51 1.79 -3.41
N LYS A 45 -12.09 1.08 -4.46
CA LYS A 45 -10.68 0.76 -4.72
C LYS A 45 -10.38 0.90 -6.21
N THR A 46 -9.17 1.34 -6.52
CA THR A 46 -8.63 1.27 -7.88
C THR A 46 -7.14 0.93 -7.88
N THR A 47 -6.70 0.41 -9.02
CA THR A 47 -5.30 0.22 -9.39
C THR A 47 -5.04 0.98 -10.68
N ALA A 48 -4.04 1.85 -10.67
CA ALA A 48 -3.61 2.65 -11.82
C ALA A 48 -2.14 2.34 -12.15
N PRO A 49 -1.88 1.37 -13.05
CA PRO A 49 -0.53 1.02 -13.48
C PRO A 49 -0.02 1.96 -14.59
N PHE A 50 1.26 2.28 -14.52
CA PHE A 50 2.00 3.10 -15.48
C PHE A 50 3.35 2.43 -15.82
N PRO A 51 3.94 2.73 -16.99
CA PRO A 51 5.31 2.31 -17.25
C PRO A 51 6.26 2.93 -16.22
N ALA A 52 7.31 2.20 -15.83
CA ALA A 52 8.27 2.71 -14.83
C ALA A 52 8.94 4.03 -15.23
N SER A 53 9.08 4.32 -16.53
CA SER A 53 9.60 5.59 -17.04
C SER A 53 8.75 6.81 -16.66
N ARG A 54 7.47 6.62 -16.30
CA ARG A 54 6.55 7.69 -15.89
C ARG A 54 6.49 7.90 -14.37
N ILE A 55 7.40 7.30 -13.60
CA ILE A 55 7.40 7.42 -12.13
C ILE A 55 7.38 8.88 -11.66
N ALA A 56 8.07 9.79 -12.34
CA ALA A 56 8.10 11.21 -11.97
C ALA A 56 6.72 11.88 -12.02
N GLU A 57 5.92 11.56 -13.05
CA GLU A 57 4.56 12.09 -13.19
C GLU A 57 3.64 11.53 -12.10
N VAL A 58 3.77 10.23 -11.81
CA VAL A 58 3.00 9.55 -10.77
C VAL A 58 3.33 10.12 -9.38
N ILE A 59 4.61 10.35 -9.09
CA ILE A 59 5.05 10.99 -7.85
C ILE A 59 4.52 12.42 -7.74
N SER A 60 4.57 13.19 -8.83
CA SER A 60 4.05 14.57 -8.84
C SER A 60 2.54 14.62 -8.54
N ALA A 61 1.78 13.62 -8.98
CA ALA A 61 0.35 13.52 -8.66
C ALA A 61 0.07 12.95 -7.26
N LEU A 62 0.87 11.98 -6.79
CA LEU A 62 0.65 11.31 -5.50
C LEU A 62 1.16 12.11 -4.30
N ALA A 63 2.28 12.83 -4.44
CA ALA A 63 2.93 13.50 -3.31
C ALA A 63 2.01 14.51 -2.60
N PRO A 64 1.25 15.39 -3.29
CA PRO A 64 0.30 16.29 -2.64
C PRO A 64 -0.80 15.56 -1.86
N ILE A 65 -1.28 14.44 -2.40
CA ILE A 65 -2.30 13.61 -1.74
C ILE A 65 -1.71 12.95 -0.49
N ALA A 66 -0.50 12.42 -0.56
CA ALA A 66 0.17 11.77 0.56
C ALA A 66 0.61 12.74 1.67
N GLU A 67 0.92 13.99 1.33
CA GLU A 67 1.30 15.04 2.30
C GLU A 67 0.12 15.53 3.14
N SER A 68 -1.06 15.65 2.52
CA SER A 68 -2.30 16.04 3.20
C SER A 68 -3.40 15.04 2.89
N PRO A 69 -3.28 13.79 3.40
CA PRO A 69 -4.17 12.72 3.00
C PRO A 69 -5.55 12.92 3.62
N HIS A 70 -6.56 12.91 2.77
CA HIS A 70 -7.95 12.97 3.20
C HIS A 70 -8.23 11.82 4.21
N PRO A 71 -8.95 12.02 5.33
CA PRO A 71 -9.15 10.99 6.36
C PRO A 71 -9.78 9.68 5.84
N ARG A 72 -10.59 9.79 4.78
CA ARG A 72 -11.24 8.68 4.06
C ARG A 72 -10.36 8.06 2.95
N ALA A 73 -9.15 8.55 2.70
CA ALA A 73 -8.30 8.09 1.62
C ALA A 73 -7.06 7.37 2.17
N SER A 74 -6.64 6.34 1.44
CA SER A 74 -5.35 5.70 1.64
C SER A 74 -4.84 5.18 0.31
N GLY A 75 -3.53 4.98 0.21
CA GLY A 75 -2.98 4.44 -1.01
C GLY A 75 -1.54 4.01 -0.87
N ALA A 76 -1.03 3.48 -1.96
CA ALA A 76 0.34 3.03 -2.08
C ALA A 76 0.90 3.32 -3.48
N LEU A 77 2.17 3.67 -3.54
CA LEU A 77 2.99 3.53 -4.73
C LEU A 77 3.71 2.19 -4.66
N ILE A 78 3.57 1.38 -5.70
CA ILE A 78 4.14 0.04 -5.76
C ILE A 78 5.00 -0.11 -7.01
N ILE A 79 6.24 -0.57 -6.85
CA ILE A 79 7.13 -0.98 -7.94
C ILE A 79 7.12 -2.50 -8.02
N ILE A 80 6.71 -3.04 -9.16
CA ILE A 80 6.57 -4.49 -9.43
C ILE A 80 6.87 -4.83 -10.88
N LYS A 81 7.09 -6.12 -11.17
CA LYS A 81 7.01 -6.63 -12.54
C LYS A 81 5.56 -6.61 -12.99
N SER A 82 5.34 -6.33 -14.27
CA SER A 82 4.02 -6.36 -14.89
C SER A 82 3.39 -7.74 -14.69
N PRO A 83 2.13 -7.80 -14.21
CA PRO A 83 1.42 -9.06 -14.06
C PRO A 83 1.08 -9.71 -15.41
N GLN A 84 1.24 -8.99 -16.53
CA GLN A 84 1.03 -9.54 -17.87
C GLN A 84 2.15 -10.51 -18.30
N GLY A 85 3.26 -10.59 -17.54
CA GLY A 85 4.34 -11.55 -17.82
C GLY A 85 5.26 -11.15 -18.98
N ASP A 86 5.16 -9.92 -19.47
CA ASP A 86 6.03 -9.35 -20.52
C ASP A 86 7.45 -9.01 -20.00
N GLY A 87 7.72 -9.21 -18.72
CA GLY A 87 9.00 -8.91 -18.09
C GLY A 87 9.26 -7.42 -17.91
N SER A 88 8.31 -6.53 -18.17
CA SER A 88 8.44 -5.10 -17.92
C SER A 88 8.28 -4.77 -16.43
N THR A 89 8.87 -3.66 -15.98
CA THR A 89 8.61 -3.10 -14.65
C THR A 89 7.62 -1.96 -14.78
N ILE A 90 6.67 -1.94 -13.86
CA ILE A 90 5.62 -0.94 -13.79
C ILE A 90 5.63 -0.26 -12.42
N VAL A 91 5.09 0.95 -12.40
CA VAL A 91 4.73 1.64 -11.17
C VAL A 91 3.22 1.66 -11.06
N LEU A 92 2.71 1.29 -9.90
CA LEU A 92 1.29 1.13 -9.64
C LEU A 92 0.87 2.06 -8.50
N ALA A 93 -0.13 2.90 -8.76
CA ALA A 93 -0.88 3.53 -7.68
C ALA A 93 -2.04 2.62 -7.27
N SER A 94 -2.00 2.09 -6.06
CA SER A 94 -3.13 1.37 -5.44
C SER A 94 -3.85 2.33 -4.51
N LEU A 95 -5.12 2.61 -4.76
CA LEU A 95 -5.85 3.69 -4.11
C LEU A 95 -7.16 3.16 -3.52
N ILE A 96 -7.46 3.60 -2.31
CA ILE A 96 -8.64 3.19 -1.56
C ILE A 96 -9.33 4.47 -1.05
N PHE A 97 -10.66 4.49 -1.15
CA PHE A 97 -11.48 5.56 -0.60
C PHE A 97 -12.70 5.01 0.15
N PHE A 98 -12.86 5.44 1.40
CA PHE A 98 -14.01 5.13 2.25
C PHE A 98 -15.15 6.13 1.99
N GLY A 99 -15.87 5.97 0.88
CA GLY A 99 -16.94 6.89 0.49
C GLY A 99 -17.68 6.50 -0.78
N SER A 100 -18.37 7.46 -1.38
CA SER A 100 -19.02 7.30 -2.68
C SER A 100 -17.99 7.18 -3.79
N SER A 101 -18.36 6.56 -4.92
CA SER A 101 -17.49 6.50 -6.10
C SER A 101 -17.27 7.88 -6.70
N GLU A 102 -18.24 8.78 -6.59
CA GLU A 102 -18.13 10.17 -7.07
C GLU A 102 -17.06 10.95 -6.29
N ASP A 103 -17.11 10.93 -4.95
CA ASP A 103 -16.10 11.55 -4.09
C ASP A 103 -14.70 10.99 -4.38
N ALA A 104 -14.60 9.66 -4.53
CA ALA A 104 -13.33 8.99 -4.79
C ALA A 104 -12.75 9.37 -6.16
N ASN A 105 -13.57 9.39 -7.21
CA ASN A 105 -13.14 9.80 -8.54
C ASN A 105 -12.73 11.27 -8.58
N ALA A 106 -13.46 12.15 -7.88
CA ALA A 106 -13.08 13.54 -7.75
C ALA A 106 -11.74 13.69 -7.01
N HIS A 107 -11.56 12.95 -5.90
CA HIS A 107 -10.34 12.99 -5.11
C HIS A 107 -9.10 12.51 -5.89
N PHE A 108 -9.25 11.46 -6.70
CA PHE A 108 -8.15 10.87 -7.46
C PHE A 108 -8.11 11.29 -8.95
N ALA A 109 -8.86 12.33 -9.33
CA ALA A 109 -8.99 12.78 -10.72
C ALA A 109 -7.63 13.08 -11.38
N HIS A 110 -6.69 13.64 -10.63
CA HIS A 110 -5.35 13.97 -11.14
C HIS A 110 -4.57 12.72 -11.58
N ILE A 111 -4.65 11.64 -10.79
CA ILE A 111 -3.99 10.37 -11.12
C ILE A 111 -4.67 9.73 -12.34
N LYS A 112 -6.02 9.76 -12.38
CA LYS A 112 -6.80 9.27 -13.52
C LYS A 112 -6.45 10.02 -14.81
N GLY A 113 -6.29 11.34 -14.72
CA GLY A 113 -5.93 12.23 -15.83
C GLY A 113 -4.54 11.99 -16.42
N LEU A 114 -3.62 11.34 -15.69
CA LEU A 114 -2.33 10.92 -16.23
C LEU A 114 -2.45 9.81 -17.29
N GLY A 115 -3.60 9.15 -17.40
CA GLY A 115 -3.82 8.06 -18.36
C GLY A 115 -3.03 6.79 -18.01
N PRO A 116 -3.37 6.09 -16.90
CA PRO A 116 -2.83 4.76 -16.64
C PRO A 116 -3.28 3.77 -17.73
N PHE A 117 -2.57 2.65 -17.89
CA PHE A 117 -2.95 1.60 -18.85
C PHE A 117 -4.38 1.08 -18.62
N MET A 118 -4.81 1.10 -17.37
CA MET A 118 -6.17 0.80 -16.97
C MET A 118 -6.57 1.64 -15.75
N TRP A 119 -7.85 1.98 -15.67
CA TRP A 119 -8.46 2.52 -14.46
C TRP A 119 -9.36 1.45 -13.85
N GLY A 120 -8.75 0.54 -13.09
CA GLY A 120 -9.42 -0.64 -12.52
C GLY A 120 -10.30 -0.30 -11.31
N GLU A 121 -11.27 0.59 -11.50
CA GLU A 121 -12.18 1.04 -10.44
C GLU A 121 -13.24 0.00 -10.11
N HIS A 122 -13.34 -0.34 -8.82
CA HIS A 122 -14.35 -1.26 -8.32
C HIS A 122 -14.87 -0.85 -6.93
N ARG A 123 -16.14 -1.16 -6.66
CA ARG A 123 -16.65 -1.25 -5.29
C ARG A 123 -16.53 -2.69 -4.83
N ILE A 124 -15.78 -2.92 -3.76
CA ILE A 124 -15.50 -4.26 -3.25
C ILE A 124 -15.94 -4.38 -1.79
N PRO A 125 -16.44 -5.54 -1.34
CA PRO A 125 -16.66 -5.79 0.08
C PRO A 125 -15.39 -5.52 0.88
N TYR A 126 -15.47 -4.89 2.05
CA TYR A 126 -14.27 -4.58 2.85
C TYR A 126 -13.49 -5.85 3.26
N SER A 127 -14.18 -6.98 3.45
CA SER A 127 -13.56 -8.29 3.69
C SER A 127 -12.68 -8.79 2.55
N LYS A 128 -12.79 -8.18 1.36
CA LYS A 128 -12.10 -8.50 0.12
C LYS A 128 -11.05 -7.46 -0.27
N ILE A 129 -10.79 -6.47 0.58
CA ILE A 129 -9.92 -5.33 0.25
C ILE A 129 -8.46 -5.74 -0.03
N ASN A 130 -8.04 -6.90 0.47
CA ASN A 130 -6.68 -7.39 0.34
C ASN A 130 -6.51 -8.54 -0.67
N ASP A 131 -7.56 -8.98 -1.36
CA ASP A 131 -7.50 -10.13 -2.29
C ASP A 131 -6.46 -9.91 -3.42
N ASP A 132 -6.20 -8.66 -3.82
CA ASP A 132 -5.14 -8.32 -4.80
C ASP A 132 -3.73 -8.74 -4.35
N PHE A 133 -3.54 -9.02 -3.06
CA PHE A 133 -2.27 -9.49 -2.51
C PHE A 133 -2.11 -11.01 -2.54
N ASP A 134 -3.18 -11.78 -2.81
CA ASP A 134 -3.14 -13.25 -2.83
C ASP A 134 -2.07 -13.84 -3.76
N PRO A 135 -1.81 -13.30 -4.98
CA PRO A 135 -0.76 -13.81 -5.85
C PRO A 135 0.65 -13.76 -5.22
N PHE A 136 0.88 -12.83 -4.29
CA PHE A 136 2.14 -12.72 -3.56
C PHE A 136 2.26 -13.70 -2.40
N CYS A 137 1.14 -14.27 -1.94
CA CYS A 137 1.07 -15.25 -0.85
C CYS A 137 1.21 -16.71 -1.31
N VAL A 138 1.11 -16.98 -2.61
CA VAL A 138 1.29 -18.33 -3.19
C VAL A 138 2.66 -18.89 -2.79
N THR A 139 2.74 -20.14 -2.35
CA THR A 139 4.01 -20.78 -1.90
C THR A 139 5.06 -20.91 -3.02
N GLY A 140 6.35 -20.89 -2.64
CA GLY A 140 7.48 -21.08 -3.57
C GLY A 140 8.06 -19.78 -4.15
N GLY A 141 9.16 -19.90 -4.89
CA GLY A 141 9.93 -18.77 -5.43
C GLY A 141 10.60 -17.89 -4.35
N PHE A 142 11.42 -16.93 -4.79
CA PHE A 142 12.00 -15.93 -3.89
C PHE A 142 11.14 -14.67 -3.92
N LYS A 143 10.58 -14.26 -2.78
CA LYS A 143 9.77 -13.02 -2.70
C LYS A 143 10.40 -12.08 -1.70
N ARG A 144 10.81 -10.91 -2.19
CA ARG A 144 11.21 -9.80 -1.32
C ARG A 144 10.12 -8.75 -1.35
N HIS A 145 9.41 -8.58 -0.24
CA HIS A 145 8.47 -7.48 -0.06
C HIS A 145 9.11 -6.45 0.85
N VAL A 146 9.31 -5.25 0.32
CA VAL A 146 9.74 -4.10 1.09
C VAL A 146 8.53 -3.18 1.19
N VAL A 147 7.97 -3.04 2.38
CA VAL A 147 6.82 -2.16 2.63
C VAL A 147 7.22 -1.12 3.65
N ALA A 148 7.09 0.15 3.28
CA ALA A 148 7.35 1.27 4.16
C ALA A 148 6.11 2.17 4.22
N ARG A 149 5.68 2.54 5.43
CA ARG A 149 4.76 3.66 5.62
C ARG A 149 5.58 4.93 5.56
N VAL A 150 5.23 5.84 4.66
CA VAL A 150 5.91 7.13 4.53
C VAL A 150 4.97 8.24 4.97
N PRO A 151 5.39 9.15 5.87
CA PRO A 151 4.56 10.29 6.29
C PRO A 151 4.36 11.29 5.14
N THR A 152 5.31 11.33 4.20
CA THR A 152 5.26 12.08 2.95
C THR A 152 5.95 11.24 1.88
N ILE A 153 5.53 11.37 0.62
CA ILE A 153 6.23 10.78 -0.52
C ILE A 153 7.36 11.75 -0.90
N PRO A 154 8.64 11.31 -0.91
CA PRO A 154 9.75 12.16 -1.36
C PRO A 154 9.48 12.81 -2.72
N ARG A 155 9.61 14.12 -2.83
CA ARG A 155 9.47 14.85 -4.11
C ARG A 155 10.75 14.83 -4.96
N ASP A 156 11.90 14.53 -4.34
CA ASP A 156 13.15 14.37 -5.05
C ASP A 156 13.08 13.12 -5.95
N LEU A 157 13.05 13.35 -7.26
CA LEU A 157 12.95 12.31 -8.27
C LEU A 157 14.16 11.36 -8.26
N SER A 158 15.32 11.82 -7.79
CA SER A 158 16.52 10.99 -7.71
C SER A 158 16.36 9.81 -6.73
N VAL A 159 15.47 9.94 -5.73
CA VAL A 159 15.11 8.84 -4.83
C VAL A 159 14.44 7.72 -5.64
N TRP A 160 13.45 8.07 -6.45
CA TRP A 160 12.66 7.10 -7.21
C TRP A 160 13.44 6.43 -8.34
N GLU A 161 14.36 7.16 -8.98
CA GLU A 161 15.30 6.57 -9.93
C GLU A 161 16.21 5.54 -9.27
N LYS A 162 16.70 5.82 -8.04
CA LYS A 162 17.51 4.87 -7.27
C LYS A 162 16.69 3.66 -6.85
N GLU A 163 15.45 3.86 -6.40
CA GLU A 163 14.56 2.75 -6.04
C GLU A 163 14.24 1.84 -7.24
N LEU A 164 13.96 2.41 -8.41
CA LEU A 164 13.76 1.64 -9.64
C LEU A 164 15.02 0.84 -10.01
N LYS A 165 16.19 1.47 -9.99
CA LYS A 165 17.47 0.79 -10.26
C LYS A 165 17.75 -0.33 -9.26
N ALA A 166 17.49 -0.10 -7.98
CA ALA A 166 17.68 -1.10 -6.93
C ALA A 166 16.72 -2.28 -7.11
N TYR A 167 15.46 -2.01 -7.46
CA TYR A 167 14.48 -3.04 -7.78
C TYR A 167 14.91 -3.88 -8.99
N GLU A 168 15.31 -3.25 -10.11
CA GLU A 168 15.76 -3.98 -11.29
C GLU A 168 17.03 -4.79 -11.03
N ALA A 169 17.99 -4.24 -10.30
CA ALA A 169 19.21 -4.97 -9.92
C ALA A 169 18.90 -6.20 -9.05
N LEU A 170 17.89 -6.13 -8.18
CA LEU A 170 17.40 -7.28 -7.43
C LEU A 170 16.83 -8.35 -8.38
N ILE A 171 16.00 -7.94 -9.34
CA ILE A 171 15.39 -8.86 -10.30
C ILE A 171 16.45 -9.49 -11.21
N GLU A 172 17.42 -8.72 -11.70
CA GLU A 172 18.52 -9.22 -12.53
C GLU A 172 19.38 -10.25 -11.78
N LYS A 173 19.73 -9.94 -10.52
CA LYS A 173 20.57 -10.82 -9.69
C LYS A 173 19.90 -12.17 -9.37
N VAL A 174 18.58 -12.18 -9.18
CA VAL A 174 17.84 -13.37 -8.73
C VAL A 174 17.14 -14.09 -9.90
N GLY A 175 16.87 -13.38 -11.00
CA GLY A 175 16.14 -13.88 -12.15
C GLY A 175 14.63 -14.02 -11.91
N THR A 176 14.00 -14.88 -12.70
CA THR A 176 12.54 -15.07 -12.74
C THR A 176 11.92 -15.48 -11.40
N GLN A 177 12.71 -16.06 -10.49
CA GLN A 177 12.24 -16.41 -9.15
C GLN A 177 11.82 -15.19 -8.32
N ALA A 178 12.36 -14.00 -8.61
CA ALA A 178 12.05 -12.76 -7.91
C ALA A 178 10.89 -11.96 -8.53
N ALA A 179 10.25 -12.44 -9.61
CA ALA A 179 9.22 -11.70 -10.33
C ALA A 179 7.99 -11.33 -9.49
N ARG A 180 7.78 -11.97 -8.33
CA ARG A 180 6.72 -11.65 -7.35
C ARG A 180 7.23 -10.85 -6.13
N SER A 181 8.35 -10.17 -6.29
CA SER A 181 8.85 -9.18 -5.33
C SER A 181 8.16 -7.84 -5.55
N MET A 182 8.09 -7.02 -4.51
CA MET A 182 7.51 -5.68 -4.60
C MET A 182 8.24 -4.71 -3.67
N VAL A 183 8.29 -3.45 -4.08
CA VAL A 183 8.58 -2.32 -3.20
C VAL A 183 7.33 -1.48 -3.10
N CYS A 184 6.84 -1.23 -1.90
CA CYS A 184 5.56 -0.59 -1.63
C CYS A 184 5.72 0.54 -0.62
N PHE A 185 5.32 1.75 -1.02
CA PHE A 185 5.32 2.94 -0.18
C PHE A 185 3.88 3.34 0.10
N THR A 186 3.45 3.17 1.35
CA THR A 186 2.06 3.38 1.76
C THR A 186 1.88 4.73 2.46
N TRP A 187 0.76 5.36 2.20
CA TRP A 187 0.28 6.57 2.87
C TRP A 187 -1.17 6.38 3.28
N ILE A 188 -1.56 6.99 4.40
CA ILE A 188 -2.89 6.81 4.99
C ILE A 188 -3.35 8.17 5.52
N GLY A 189 -4.61 8.52 5.23
CA GLY A 189 -5.33 9.61 5.87
C GLY A 189 -5.22 9.56 7.39
N LYS A 190 -4.85 10.67 8.02
CA LYS A 190 -4.95 10.76 9.48
C LYS A 190 -6.43 10.88 9.84
N GLY A 191 -6.98 9.86 10.50
CA GLY A 191 -8.32 9.96 11.09
C GLY A 191 -8.35 10.97 12.24
N GLU A 192 -9.54 11.40 12.65
CA GLU A 192 -9.77 12.35 13.75
C GLU A 192 -9.07 11.97 15.07
N ALA A 193 -8.73 10.69 15.25
CA ALA A 193 -8.05 10.17 16.44
C ALA A 193 -6.51 10.33 16.45
N GLY A 194 -5.90 10.98 15.43
CA GLY A 194 -4.49 11.37 15.48
C GLY A 194 -3.48 10.22 15.65
N ARG A 195 -3.76 9.04 15.07
CA ARG A 195 -2.82 7.89 15.03
C ARG A 195 -2.53 7.47 13.59
#